data_AF-A0A958U7V6-F1
#
_entry.id   AF-A0A958U7V6-F1
#
_cell.length_a   1.000
_cell.length_b   1.000
_cell.length_c   1.000
_cell.angle_alpha   90.00
_cell.angle_beta   90.00
_cell.angle_gamma   90.00
#
_symmetry.space_group_name_H-M   'P 1'
#
loop_
_entity.id
_entity.type
_entity.pdbx_description
1 polymer ?
#
loop_
_entity_poly.entity_id
_entity_poly.type
_entity_poly.pdbx_seq_one_letter_code
_entity_poly.pdbx_strand_id
1 'polypeptide(L)'
;MSKLLNNLPVEDLTTENDYLGIIEKGDLIKMFLESNTDEFKDIKMFTLYGEWGSGKSTLMKYLEKELKGGFNTYFFEAWEYESDYNLSISLLEFLIKKSTTVSEELAKNILNAGG
;
A
#
# COMPACT_ATOMS: atom_id res chain seq x y z
N MET A 1 -8.31 -12.38 32.44
CA MET A 1 -8.51 -13.31 31.30
C MET A 1 -7.70 -12.78 30.13
N SER A 2 -6.86 -13.59 29.51
CA SER A 2 -6.18 -13.22 28.26
C SER A 2 -7.21 -13.19 27.13
N LYS A 3 -7.41 -12.03 26.51
CA LYS A 3 -8.26 -11.89 25.33
C LYS A 3 -7.51 -12.48 24.13
N LEU A 4 -8.07 -13.50 23.50
CA LEU A 4 -7.53 -14.02 22.25
C LEU A 4 -7.75 -12.96 21.15
N LEU A 5 -6.68 -12.47 20.54
CA LEU A 5 -6.77 -11.57 19.39
C LEU A 5 -6.89 -12.40 18.11
N ASN A 6 -7.62 -11.89 17.12
CA ASN A 6 -7.65 -12.52 15.81
C ASN A 6 -6.29 -12.31 15.12
N ASN A 7 -5.93 -13.23 14.24
CA ASN A 7 -4.71 -13.13 13.46
C ASN A 7 -4.97 -12.41 12.13
N LEU A 8 -5.58 -11.23 12.21
CA LEU A 8 -5.89 -10.38 11.08
C LEU A 8 -5.16 -9.03 11.24
N PRO A 9 -4.91 -8.32 10.13
CA PRO A 9 -4.39 -6.97 10.22
C PRO A 9 -5.33 -6.08 11.04
N VAL A 10 -4.78 -5.31 11.98
CA VAL A 10 -5.52 -4.24 12.66
C VAL A 10 -5.72 -3.07 11.71
N GLU A 11 -6.98 -2.73 11.41
CA GLU A 11 -7.34 -1.60 10.55
C GLU A 11 -7.25 -0.26 11.31
N ASP A 12 -7.86 -0.20 12.49
CA ASP A 12 -7.93 0.98 13.34
C ASP A 12 -6.84 0.93 14.42
N LEU A 13 -5.59 1.06 13.98
CA LEU A 13 -4.43 1.10 14.86
C LEU A 13 -4.44 2.38 15.72
N THR A 14 -4.26 2.22 17.03
CA THR A 14 -4.17 3.28 18.03
C THR A 14 -3.01 2.98 18.99
N THR A 15 -2.60 3.98 19.78
CA THR A 15 -1.56 3.79 20.81
C THR A 15 -1.96 2.75 21.87
N GLU A 16 -3.24 2.51 22.08
CA GLU A 16 -3.75 1.53 23.05
C GLU A 16 -3.70 0.09 22.53
N ASN A 17 -3.68 -0.10 21.20
CA ASN A 17 -3.72 -1.41 20.57
C ASN A 17 -2.47 -1.73 19.72
N ASP A 18 -1.46 -0.85 19.73
CA ASP A 18 -0.19 -1.05 19.06
C ASP A 18 0.81 -1.86 19.91
N TYR A 19 0.62 -3.17 19.93
CA TYR A 19 1.48 -4.09 20.67
C TYR A 19 2.83 -4.37 20.00
N LEU A 20 3.03 -3.92 18.75
CA LEU A 20 4.21 -4.25 17.93
C LEU A 20 5.06 -3.00 17.60
N GLY A 21 4.68 -1.83 18.11
CA GLY A 21 5.34 -0.56 17.82
C GLY A 21 5.26 -0.19 16.35
N ILE A 22 4.12 -0.46 15.71
CA ILE A 22 3.88 -0.18 14.30
C ILE A 22 3.75 1.32 14.05
N ILE A 23 3.15 2.09 14.97
CA ILE A 23 2.96 3.54 14.81
C ILE A 23 4.32 4.23 14.65
N GLU A 24 5.24 3.99 15.59
CA GLU A 24 6.59 4.59 15.54
C GLU A 24 7.33 4.23 14.25
N LYS A 25 7.28 2.96 13.84
CA LYS A 25 7.92 2.49 12.59
C LYS A 25 7.28 3.10 11.35
N GLY A 26 5.96 3.21 11.35
CA GLY A 26 5.19 3.82 10.27
C GLY A 26 5.46 5.31 10.14
N ASP A 27 5.52 6.04 11.26
CA ASP A 27 5.86 7.46 11.29
C ASP A 27 7.27 7.72 10.73
N LEU A 28 8.24 6.86 11.06
CA LEU A 28 9.59 6.95 10.47
C LEU A 28 9.57 6.77 8.95
N ILE A 29 8.83 5.77 8.45
CA ILE A 29 8.69 5.55 7.00
C ILE A 29 7.98 6.73 6.35
N LYS A 30 6.89 7.22 6.94
CA LYS A 30 6.16 8.40 6.46
C LYS A 30 7.08 9.62 6.36
N MET A 31 7.81 9.92 7.42
CA MET A 31 8.77 11.03 7.45
C MET A 31 9.82 10.89 6.34
N PHE A 32 10.34 9.67 6.14
CA PHE A 32 11.27 9.38 5.04
C PHE A 32 10.64 9.63 3.67
N LEU A 33 9.40 9.19 3.46
CA LEU A 33 8.66 9.39 2.20
C LEU A 33 8.38 10.88 1.92
N GLU A 34 7.96 11.63 2.94
CA GLU A 34 7.59 13.04 2.81
C GLU A 34 8.80 13.98 2.66
N SER A 35 9.93 13.64 3.27
CA SER A 35 11.13 14.49 3.28
C SER A 35 12.00 14.37 2.04
N ASN A 36 11.75 13.37 1.18
CA ASN A 36 12.62 13.04 0.04
C ASN A 36 11.83 12.96 -1.29
N THR A 37 10.73 13.71 -1.41
CA THR A 37 9.82 13.63 -2.58
C THR A 37 10.51 13.89 -3.91
N ASP A 38 11.54 14.74 -3.95
CA ASP A 38 12.32 15.02 -5.16
C ASP A 38 13.26 13.85 -5.53
N GLU A 39 13.84 13.18 -4.53
CA GLU A 39 14.74 12.03 -4.65
C GLU A 39 14.01 10.71 -4.92
N PHE A 40 12.69 10.61 -4.66
CA PHE A 40 11.87 9.44 -5.03
C PHE A 40 11.76 9.20 -6.53
N LYS A 41 12.23 10.14 -7.38
CA LYS A 41 12.46 9.86 -8.80
C LYS A 41 13.40 8.67 -9.02
N ASP A 42 14.30 8.41 -8.07
CA ASP A 42 15.32 7.36 -8.15
C ASP A 42 15.02 6.14 -7.26
N ILE A 43 14.25 6.30 -6.17
CA ILE A 43 13.83 5.20 -5.29
C ILE A 43 12.54 4.57 -5.81
N LYS A 44 12.66 3.38 -6.43
CA LYS A 44 11.53 2.71 -7.09
C LYS A 44 10.84 1.63 -6.25
N MET A 45 11.47 1.15 -5.18
CA MET A 45 10.96 0.04 -4.37
C MET A 45 11.66 -0.05 -3.01
N PHE A 46 10.91 -0.40 -1.96
CA PHE A 46 11.45 -0.95 -0.72
C PHE A 46 10.70 -2.25 -0.38
N THR A 47 11.30 -3.09 0.46
CA THR A 47 10.72 -4.39 0.83
C THR A 47 10.70 -4.54 2.33
N LEU A 48 9.56 -5.02 2.85
CA LEU A 48 9.35 -5.27 4.26
C LEU A 48 9.53 -6.77 4.56
N TYR A 49 10.56 -7.12 5.31
CA TYR A 49 10.83 -8.50 5.74
C TYR A 49 10.40 -8.73 7.18
N GLY A 50 9.95 -9.94 7.50
CA GLY A 50 9.61 -10.35 8.86
C GLY A 50 8.78 -11.62 8.91
N GLU A 51 8.69 -12.22 10.09
CA GLU A 51 7.92 -13.45 10.35
C GLU A 51 6.42 -13.27 10.16
N TRP A 52 5.69 -14.36 9.93
CA TRP A 52 4.23 -14.31 9.92
C TRP A 52 3.70 -13.82 11.27
N GLY A 53 2.67 -12.96 11.25
CA GLY A 53 2.15 -12.32 12.45
C GLY A 53 2.98 -11.13 12.98
N SER A 54 4.07 -10.72 12.31
CA SER A 54 4.92 -9.60 12.75
C SER A 54 4.32 -8.19 12.50
N GLY A 55 3.06 -8.08 12.10
CA GLY A 55 2.39 -6.80 11.85
C GLY A 55 2.66 -6.13 10.50
N LYS A 56 3.25 -6.84 9.52
CA LYS A 56 3.58 -6.29 8.19
C LYS A 56 2.37 -5.69 7.46
N SER A 57 1.27 -6.42 7.38
CA SER A 57 0.05 -5.95 6.73
C SER A 57 -0.60 -4.78 7.50
N THR A 58 -0.54 -4.80 8.82
CA THR A 58 -0.99 -3.67 9.66
C THR A 58 -0.16 -2.42 9.40
N LEU A 59 1.17 -2.53 9.28
CA LEU A 59 2.04 -1.41 8.92
C LEU A 59 1.67 -0.82 7.56
N MET A 60 1.43 -1.66 6.55
CA MET A 60 1.06 -1.17 5.20
C MET A 60 -0.30 -0.46 5.21
N LYS A 61 -1.29 -0.97 5.95
CA LYS A 61 -2.61 -0.33 6.09
C LYS A 61 -2.55 0.98 6.88
N TYR A 62 -1.71 1.01 7.92
CA TYR A 62 -1.41 2.24 8.65
C TYR A 62 -0.80 3.30 7.71
N LEU A 63 0.22 2.94 6.93
CA LEU A 63 0.83 3.86 5.95
C LEU A 63 -0.16 4.33 4.88
N GLU A 64 -1.01 3.43 4.36
CA GLU A 64 -2.07 3.79 3.41
C GLU A 64 -2.99 4.87 3.99
N LYS A 65 -3.32 4.80 5.28
CA LYS A 65 -4.15 5.81 5.94
C LYS A 65 -3.39 7.12 6.16
N GLU A 66 -2.18 7.05 6.71
CA GLU A 66 -1.43 8.22 7.18
C GLU A 66 -0.78 9.06 6.09
N LEU A 67 -0.58 8.48 4.90
CA LEU A 67 -0.06 9.18 3.71
C LEU A 67 -1.18 9.82 2.87
N LYS A 68 -2.46 9.63 3.25
CA LYS A 68 -3.59 10.28 2.58
C LYS A 68 -3.45 11.80 2.67
N GLY A 69 -3.54 12.46 1.52
CA GLY A 69 -3.43 13.92 1.38
C GLY A 69 -2.09 14.38 0.81
N GLY A 70 -1.02 13.61 0.97
CA GLY A 70 0.28 13.84 0.33
C GLY A 70 0.56 12.90 -0.84
N PHE A 71 -0.02 11.69 -0.82
CA PHE A 71 0.23 10.64 -1.82
C PHE A 71 -1.08 9.99 -2.30
N ASN A 72 -1.04 9.49 -3.53
CA ASN A 72 -2.01 8.52 -4.03
C ASN A 72 -1.58 7.12 -3.59
N THR A 73 -2.19 6.60 -2.52
CA THR A 73 -1.88 5.29 -1.97
C THR A 73 -2.88 4.24 -2.44
N TYR A 74 -2.39 3.09 -2.90
CA TYR A 74 -3.23 1.96 -3.30
C TYR A 74 -2.70 0.66 -2.73
N PHE A 75 -3.58 -0.17 -2.15
CA PHE A 75 -3.24 -1.51 -1.67
C PHE A 75 -3.64 -2.59 -2.68
N PHE A 76 -2.64 -3.18 -3.35
CA PHE A 76 -2.84 -4.24 -4.36
C PHE A 76 -2.44 -5.60 -3.80
N GLU A 77 -3.42 -6.49 -3.61
CA GLU A 77 -3.20 -7.86 -3.12
C GLU A 77 -2.87 -8.82 -4.27
N ALA A 78 -1.60 -8.88 -4.65
CA ALA A 78 -1.15 -9.64 -5.83
C ALA A 78 -1.54 -11.13 -5.83
N TRP A 79 -1.71 -11.75 -4.65
CA TRP A 79 -2.09 -13.16 -4.52
C TRP A 79 -3.55 -13.42 -4.94
N GLU A 80 -4.44 -12.43 -4.85
CA GLU A 80 -5.83 -12.56 -5.31
C GLU A 80 -5.93 -12.73 -6.84
N TYR A 81 -4.86 -12.36 -7.55
CA TYR A 81 -4.74 -12.38 -9.01
C TYR A 81 -3.74 -13.44 -9.49
N GLU A 82 -3.36 -14.39 -8.65
CA GLU A 82 -2.35 -15.41 -9.00
C GLU A 82 -2.76 -16.29 -10.20
N SER A 83 -4.08 -16.45 -10.42
CA SER A 83 -4.64 -17.20 -11.54
C SER A 83 -4.70 -16.42 -12.85
N ASP A 84 -4.48 -15.10 -12.80
CA ASP A 84 -4.57 -14.26 -13.99
C ASP A 84 -3.38 -14.50 -14.91
N TYR A 85 -3.65 -14.44 -16.21
CA TYR A 85 -2.63 -14.67 -17.23
C TYR A 85 -1.49 -13.62 -17.17
N ASN A 86 -1.79 -12.41 -16.72
CA ASN A 86 -0.81 -11.32 -16.66
C ASN A 86 -1.10 -10.39 -15.47
N LEU A 87 -0.33 -10.54 -14.40
CA LEU A 87 -0.44 -9.75 -13.17
C LEU A 87 -0.25 -8.24 -13.40
N SER A 88 0.56 -7.85 -14.40
CA SER A 88 0.75 -6.43 -14.73
C SER A 88 -0.52 -5.80 -15.31
N ILE A 89 -1.31 -6.57 -16.06
CA ILE A 89 -2.63 -6.13 -16.53
C ILE A 89 -3.59 -6.03 -15.35
N SER A 90 -3.60 -7.00 -14.44
CA SER A 90 -4.44 -6.96 -13.23
C SER A 90 -4.14 -5.75 -12.34
N LEU A 91 -2.85 -5.42 -12.16
CA LEU A 91 -2.43 -4.21 -11.46
C LEU A 91 -2.91 -2.94 -12.18
N LEU A 92 -2.78 -2.89 -13.50
CA LEU A 92 -3.22 -1.74 -14.30
C LEU A 92 -4.74 -1.52 -14.19
N GLU A 93 -5.54 -2.58 -14.36
CA GLU A 93 -6.99 -2.54 -14.22
C GLU A 93 -7.41 -2.10 -12.80
N PHE A 94 -6.72 -2.62 -11.78
CA PHE A 94 -6.92 -2.21 -10.40
C PHE A 94 -6.66 -0.71 -10.20
N LEU A 95 -5.55 -0.18 -10.72
CA LEU A 95 -5.21 1.25 -10.62
C LEU A 95 -6.22 2.13 -11.35
N ILE A 96 -6.66 1.73 -12.55
CA ILE A 96 -7.68 2.45 -13.32
C ILE A 96 -8.99 2.50 -12.53
N LYS A 97 -9.42 1.38 -11.95
CA LYS A 97 -10.65 1.30 -11.15
C LYS A 97 -10.60 2.18 -9.90
N LYS A 98 -9.42 2.32 -9.29
CA LYS A 98 -9.22 3.08 -8.05
C LYS A 98 -8.96 4.57 -8.27
N SER A 99 -8.53 4.98 -9.46
CA SER A 99 -8.29 6.38 -9.79
C SER A 99 -9.51 7.03 -10.44
N THR A 100 -10.28 7.79 -9.68
CA THR A 100 -11.52 8.46 -10.13
C THR A 100 -11.30 9.60 -11.12
N THR A 101 -10.06 10.10 -11.28
CA THR A 101 -9.77 11.30 -12.09
C THR A 101 -8.94 11.00 -13.35
N VAL A 102 -8.31 9.83 -13.42
CA VAL A 102 -7.29 9.50 -14.44
C VAL A 102 -7.82 8.50 -15.47
N SER A 103 -9.06 8.00 -15.34
CA SER A 103 -9.52 6.88 -16.15
C SER A 103 -9.66 7.22 -17.64
N GLU A 104 -10.12 8.41 -18.02
CA GLU A 104 -10.38 8.71 -19.43
C GLU A 104 -9.11 9.02 -20.23
N GLU A 105 -8.18 9.80 -19.67
CA GLU A 105 -6.96 10.21 -20.36
C GLU A 105 -5.91 9.09 -20.37
N LEU A 106 -5.78 8.36 -19.26
CA LEU A 106 -4.85 7.23 -19.17
C LEU A 106 -5.34 6.04 -20.01
N ALA A 107 -6.65 5.74 -20.02
CA ALA A 107 -7.20 4.70 -20.91
C ALA A 107 -7.00 5.08 -22.39
N LYS A 108 -7.21 6.33 -22.78
CA LYS A 108 -6.93 6.81 -24.14
C LYS A 108 -5.45 6.62 -24.51
N ASN A 109 -4.53 6.98 -23.61
CA ASN A 109 -3.10 6.86 -23.88
C ASN A 109 -2.62 5.41 -23.97
N ILE A 110 -3.19 4.50 -23.16
CA ILE A 110 -2.86 3.06 -23.21
C ILE A 110 -3.42 2.40 -24.47
N LEU A 111 -4.66 2.73 -24.86
CA LEU A 111 -5.26 2.25 -26.12
C LEU A 111 -4.44 2.69 -27.34
N ASN A 112 -3.89 3.91 -27.31
CA ASN A 112 -3.06 4.43 -28.39
C ASN A 112 -1.63 3.86 -28.40
N ALA A 113 -1.11 3.38 -27.26
CA ALA A 113 0.23 2.81 -27.15
C ALA A 113 0.28 1.29 -27.48
N GLY A 114 -0.87 0.62 -27.47
CA GLY A 114 -1.01 -0.81 -27.77
C GLY A 114 -1.52 -1.14 -29.18
N GLY A 115 -1.64 -0.14 -30.08
CA GLY A 115 -2.10 -0.27 -31.47
C GLY A 115 -1.00 -0.04 -32.50
#